data_AF-A0A965PLC3-F1
#
_entry.id   AF-A0A965PLC3-F1
#
_cell.length_a   1.000
_cell.length_b   1.000
_cell.length_c   1.000
_cell.angle_alpha   90.00
_cell.angle_beta   90.00
_cell.angle_gamma   90.00
#
_symmetry.space_group_name_H-M   'P 1'
#
loop_
_entity.id
_entity.type
_entity.pdbx_description
1 polymer ?
#
loop_
_entity_poly.entity_id
_entity_poly.type
_entity_poly.pdbx_seq_one_letter_code
_entity_poly.pdbx_strand_id
1 'polypeptide(L)'
;MSKGVAAEQTAVEPKATASAGGGDVFDFTVGPEVMDPVVLAAYYRVRRAAMQRNDASLMPEGKKLTRKEIEEIIGGELGAVQGPRPCCV
;
A
#
# COMPACT_ATOMS: atom_id res chain seq x y z
N MET A 1 -33.94 26.18 31.87
CA MET A 1 -33.28 26.85 30.73
C MET A 1 -31.97 26.08 30.48
N SER A 2 -31.97 25.08 29.61
CA SER A 2 -31.60 25.19 28.17
C SER A 2 -30.11 25.52 28.04
N LYS A 3 -29.20 24.78 27.40
CA LYS A 3 -29.13 23.67 26.42
C LYS A 3 -27.66 23.18 26.55
N GLY A 4 -27.25 21.92 26.42
CA GLY A 4 -27.48 21.01 25.31
C GLY A 4 -26.52 21.30 24.13
N VAL A 5 -25.32 20.70 24.12
CA VAL A 5 -24.50 20.39 22.93
C VAL A 5 -23.68 19.15 23.31
N ALA A 6 -24.20 17.94 23.07
CA ALA A 6 -24.08 17.17 21.83
C ALA A 6 -22.64 16.72 21.58
N ALA A 7 -22.44 15.44 21.91
CA ALA A 7 -21.33 14.62 21.49
C ALA A 7 -21.24 14.58 19.97
N GLU A 8 -20.02 14.67 19.44
CA GLU A 8 -19.64 13.88 18.28
C GLU A 8 -18.12 13.65 18.36
N GLN A 9 -17.73 12.73 19.25
CA GLN A 9 -16.49 12.00 19.03
C GLN A 9 -16.80 11.07 17.86
N THR A 10 -16.55 11.56 16.64
CA THR A 10 -16.47 10.71 15.46
C THR A 10 -15.37 9.70 15.74
N ALA A 11 -15.80 8.54 16.21
CA ALA A 11 -15.06 7.31 16.14
C ALA A 11 -14.69 7.11 14.67
N VAL A 12 -13.47 7.48 14.31
CA VAL A 12 -12.82 6.88 13.15
C VAL A 12 -12.49 5.46 13.58
N GLU A 13 -13.46 4.60 13.35
CA GLU A 13 -13.34 3.15 13.25
C GLU A 13 -11.95 2.83 12.67
N PRO A 14 -11.05 2.13 13.38
CA PRO A 14 -9.92 1.47 12.74
C PRO A 14 -10.52 0.29 11.98
N LYS A 15 -11.15 0.59 10.84
CA LYS A 15 -11.81 -0.41 10.02
C LYS A 15 -10.75 -1.20 9.30
N ALA A 16 -10.61 -2.43 9.80
CA ALA A 16 -9.98 -3.57 9.17
C ALA A 16 -8.46 -3.50 9.05
N THR A 17 -7.82 -4.09 10.05
CA THR A 17 -7.09 -5.35 9.86
C THR A 17 -7.54 -6.07 8.57
N ALA A 18 -6.99 -5.70 7.42
CA ALA A 18 -7.04 -6.53 6.23
C ALA A 18 -6.02 -7.66 6.45
N SER A 19 -6.58 -8.76 6.93
CA SER A 19 -6.02 -10.09 7.03
C SER A 19 -4.90 -10.36 6.02
N ALA A 20 -3.73 -10.71 6.55
CA ALA A 20 -2.80 -11.56 5.84
C ALA A 20 -3.51 -12.89 5.51
N GLY A 21 -3.90 -13.09 4.25
CA GLY A 21 -4.39 -14.38 3.78
C GLY A 21 -5.51 -14.30 2.75
N GLY A 22 -5.13 -14.35 1.47
CA GLY A 22 -6.02 -14.77 0.38
C GLY A 22 -6.60 -13.63 -0.45
N GLY A 23 -5.85 -13.18 -1.47
CA GLY A 23 -6.41 -12.32 -2.53
C GLY A 23 -6.34 -10.82 -2.25
N ASP A 24 -5.22 -10.33 -1.70
CA ASP A 24 -5.00 -8.88 -1.53
C ASP A 24 -4.98 -8.17 -2.89
N VAL A 25 -6.04 -7.42 -3.18
CA VAL A 25 -6.10 -6.44 -4.27
C VAL A 25 -5.64 -5.11 -3.71
N PHE A 26 -4.53 -4.60 -4.23
CA PHE A 26 -3.94 -3.32 -3.86
C PHE A 26 -4.51 -2.24 -4.77
N ASP A 27 -5.18 -1.27 -4.16
CA ASP A 27 -5.75 -0.12 -4.87
C ASP A 27 -4.75 1.03 -4.92
N PHE A 28 -4.25 1.33 -6.13
CA PHE A 28 -3.36 2.45 -6.40
C PHE A 28 -4.07 3.58 -7.16
N THR A 29 -5.40 3.60 -7.14
CA THR A 29 -6.20 4.64 -7.80
C THR A 29 -6.26 5.91 -6.97
N VAL A 30 -6.08 5.78 -5.66
CA VAL A 30 -6.02 6.90 -4.71
C VAL A 30 -4.61 7.46 -4.61
N GLY A 31 -4.49 8.71 -4.15
CA GLY A 31 -3.18 9.34 -3.90
C GLY A 31 -2.40 8.64 -2.78
N PRO A 32 -1.05 8.65 -2.81
CA PRO A 32 -0.22 8.03 -1.78
C PRO A 32 -0.42 8.61 -0.37
N GLU A 33 -0.98 9.82 -0.27
CA GLU A 33 -1.29 10.49 0.99
C GLU A 33 -2.46 9.87 1.77
N VAL A 34 -3.32 9.10 1.09
CA VAL A 34 -4.50 8.45 1.68
C VAL A 34 -4.44 6.93 1.59
N MET A 35 -3.38 6.37 1.02
CA MET A 35 -3.19 4.92 0.94
C MET A 35 -2.91 4.32 2.31
N ASP A 36 -3.39 3.10 2.51
CA ASP A 36 -3.03 2.29 3.67
C ASP A 36 -1.51 2.03 3.67
N PRO A 37 -0.81 2.05 4.82
CA PRO A 37 0.64 1.88 4.87
C PRO A 37 1.16 0.61 4.17
N VAL A 38 0.39 -0.47 4.19
CA VAL A 38 0.74 -1.72 3.48
C VAL A 38 0.65 -1.54 1.96
N VAL A 39 -0.40 -0.85 1.49
CA VAL A 39 -0.60 -0.52 0.07
C VAL A 39 0.45 0.48 -0.40
N LEU A 40 0.76 1.49 0.41
CA LEU A 40 1.79 2.48 0.13
C LEU A 40 3.19 1.83 -0.02
N ALA A 41 3.52 0.88 0.85
CA ALA A 41 4.77 0.12 0.75
C ALA A 41 4.83 -0.68 -0.56
N ALA A 42 3.73 -1.31 -0.96
CA ALA A 42 3.62 -2.01 -2.24
C ALA A 42 3.75 -1.05 -3.44
N TYR A 43 3.07 0.10 -3.39
CA TYR A 43 3.10 1.16 -4.41
C TYR A 43 4.54 1.59 -4.72
N TYR A 44 5.34 1.90 -3.70
CA TYR A 44 6.74 2.33 -3.92
C TYR A 44 7.63 1.21 -4.45
N ARG A 45 7.38 -0.05 -4.10
CA ARG A 45 8.12 -1.20 -4.64
C ARG A 45 7.82 -1.39 -6.14
N VAL A 46 6.54 -1.36 -6.52
CA VAL A 46 6.12 -1.44 -7.93
C VAL A 46 6.69 -0.28 -8.73
N ARG A 47 6.54 0.95 -8.23
CA ARG A 47 7.07 2.16 -8.88
C ARG A 47 8.58 2.08 -9.10
N ARG A 48 9.32 1.59 -8.11
CA ARG A 48 10.78 1.39 -8.23
C ARG A 48 11.11 0.35 -9.31
N ALA A 49 10.40 -0.77 -9.34
CA ALA A 49 10.61 -1.82 -10.35
C ALA A 49 10.28 -1.32 -11.77
N ALA A 50 9.19 -0.58 -11.93
CA ALA A 50 8.82 0.07 -13.19
C ALA A 50 9.91 1.04 -13.68
N MET A 51 10.45 1.86 -12.78
CA MET A 51 11.57 2.76 -13.10
C MET A 51 12.85 2.01 -13.47
N GLN A 52 13.18 0.92 -12.78
CA GLN A 52 14.35 0.09 -13.09
C GLN A 52 14.25 -0.57 -14.46
N ARG A 53 13.03 -0.97 -14.85
CA ARG A 53 12.73 -1.56 -16.17
C ARG A 53 12.53 -0.50 -17.25
N ASN A 54 12.54 0.78 -16.89
CA ASN A 54 12.24 1.92 -17.76
C ASN A 54 10.90 1.77 -18.52
N ASP A 55 9.91 1.16 -17.87
CA ASP A 55 8.61 0.87 -18.47
C ASP A 55 7.49 1.60 -17.71
N ALA A 56 6.97 2.67 -18.31
CA ALA A 56 5.89 3.46 -17.75
C ALA A 56 4.56 2.68 -17.67
N SER A 57 4.39 1.62 -18.47
CA SER A 57 3.22 0.76 -18.41
C SER A 57 3.14 -0.02 -17.10
N LEU A 58 4.27 -0.23 -16.41
CA LEU A 58 4.31 -0.93 -15.13
C LEU A 58 4.07 0.00 -13.92
N MET A 59 3.83 1.29 -14.14
CA MET A 59 3.53 2.22 -13.06
C MET A 59 2.24 1.81 -12.33
N PRO A 60 2.23 1.84 -10.99
CA PRO A 60 1.08 1.44 -10.20
C PRO A 60 -0.07 2.45 -10.25
N GLU A 61 0.20 3.73 -10.56
CA GLU A 61 -0.77 4.83 -10.51
C GLU A 61 -2.03 4.54 -11.34
N GLY A 62 -3.20 4.67 -10.71
CA GLY A 62 -4.49 4.45 -11.39
C GLY A 62 -4.86 2.98 -11.60
N LYS A 63 -4.09 2.03 -11.05
CA LYS A 63 -4.34 0.58 -11.23
C LYS A 63 -4.76 -0.10 -9.94
N LYS A 64 -5.44 -1.22 -10.08
CA LYS A 64 -5.66 -2.18 -9.00
C LYS A 64 -4.88 -3.43 -9.36
N LEU A 65 -3.90 -3.80 -8.55
CA LEU A 65 -3.07 -4.96 -8.80
C LEU A 65 -3.25 -5.97 -7.68
N THR A 66 -3.31 -7.24 -8.04
CA THR A 66 -3.25 -8.32 -7.06
C THR A 66 -1.83 -8.47 -6.51
N ARG A 67 -1.69 -9.09 -5.34
CA ARG A 67 -0.39 -9.47 -4.79
C ARG A 67 0.50 -10.15 -5.83
N LYS A 68 -0.06 -11.12 -6.58
CA LYS A 68 0.67 -11.89 -7.58
C LYS A 68 1.22 -10.99 -8.69
N GLU A 69 0.39 -10.10 -9.24
CA GLU A 69 0.84 -9.16 -10.28
C GLU A 69 1.96 -8.26 -9.77
N ILE A 70 1.87 -7.79 -8.52
CA ILE A 70 2.93 -6.97 -7.94
C ILE A 70 4.22 -7.77 -7.81
N GLU A 71 4.14 -8.99 -7.30
CA GLU A 71 5.30 -9.88 -7.15
C GLU A 71 5.98 -10.19 -8.50
N GLU A 72 5.20 -10.34 -9.57
CA GLU A 72 5.70 -10.48 -10.93
C GLU A 72 6.38 -9.20 -11.46
N ILE A 73 5.85 -8.01 -11.13
CA ILE A 73 6.45 -6.74 -11.54
C ILE A 73 7.77 -6.49 -10.81
N ILE A 74 7.82 -6.73 -9.50
CA ILE A 74 9.00 -6.50 -8.66
C ILE A 74 10.03 -7.64 -8.74
N GLY A 75 9.64 -8.81 -9.25
CA GLY A 75 10.50 -9.99 -9.38
C GLY A 75 10.84 -10.63 -8.03
N GLY A 76 9.93 -10.58 -7.05
CA GLY A 76 10.18 -11.08 -5.70
C GLY A 76 8.95 -10.94 -4.79
N GLU A 77 9.03 -11.43 -3.56
CA GLU A 77 7.88 -11.43 -2.64
C GLU A 77 7.62 -10.07 -2.00
N LEU A 78 6.34 -9.68 -1.94
CA LEU A 78 5.91 -8.41 -1.33
C LEU A 78 6.21 -8.38 0.19
N GLY A 79 6.31 -9.55 0.83
CA GLY A 79 6.58 -9.73 2.26
C GLY A 79 8.05 -9.94 2.61
N ALA A 80 8.94 -10.10 1.64
CA ALA A 80 10.36 -10.23 1.93
C ALA A 80 10.87 -8.92 2.52
N VAL A 81 11.10 -8.90 3.83
CA VAL A 81 11.93 -7.89 4.48
C VAL A 81 13.31 -8.10 3.88
N GLN A 82 13.73 -7.21 2.99
CA GLN A 82 15.13 -7.17 2.53
C GLN A 82 15.98 -7.22 3.80
N GLY A 83 16.70 -8.33 3.98
CA GLY A 83 17.55 -8.60 5.12
C GLY A 83 18.55 -7.47 5.36
N PRO A 84 19.27 -7.50 6.50
CA PRO A 84 20.04 -6.35 6.99
C PRO A 84 20.82 -5.72 5.84
N ARG A 85 20.47 -4.46 5.52
CA ARG A 85 21.25 -3.71 4.54
C ARG A 85 22.68 -3.72 5.05
N PRO A 86 23.68 -4.13 4.24
CA PRO A 86 25.05 -4.07 4.69
C PRO A 86 25.34 -2.60 5.02
N CYS A 87 25.41 -2.30 6.31
CA CYS A 87 26.02 -1.07 6.78
C CYS A 87 27.44 -1.10 6.23
N CYS A 88 27.77 -0.12 5.40
CA CYS A 88 29.10 0.00 4.81
C CYS A 88 30.16 -0.20 5.90
N VAL A 89 31.01 -1.20 5.69
CA VAL A 89 32.20 -1.48 6.52
C VAL A 89 33.27 -0.45 6.23
#